data_AF-A0A5K0YWR2-F1
#
_entry.id   AF-A0A5K0YWR2-F1
#
_cell.length_a   1.000
_cell.length_b   1.000
_cell.length_c   1.000
_cell.angle_alpha   90.00
_cell.angle_beta   90.00
_cell.angle_gamma   90.00
#
_symmetry.space_group_name_H-M   'P 1'
#
loop_
_entity.id
_entity.type
_entity.pdbx_description
1 polymer ?
#
loop_
_entity_poly.entity_id
_entity_poly.type
_entity_poly.pdbx_seq_one_letter_code
_entity_poly.pdbx_strand_id
1 'polypeptide(L)' 'GSEHVVQYSLRDYRSEGSSASELKEITVHNKTELIFQPMNSKKSMKFKLSKISSLILSA' A
#
# COMPACT_ATOMS: atom_id res chain seq x y z
N GLY A 1 10.65 -4.06 -17.59
CA GLY A 1 10.40 -4.26 -16.15
C GLY A 1 9.18 -5.14 -16.03
N SER A 2 9.12 -6.06 -15.07
CA SER A 2 7.91 -6.86 -14.87
C SER A 2 6.82 -5.98 -14.27
N GLU A 3 5.68 -5.91 -14.95
CA GLU A 3 4.46 -5.30 -14.44
C GLU A 3 3.61 -6.38 -13.77
N HIS A 4 2.95 -6.01 -12.67
CA HIS A 4 2.07 -6.93 -11.94
C HIS A 4 0.68 -6.30 -11.83
N VAL A 5 -0.36 -7.09 -12.08
CA VAL A 5 -1.75 -6.67 -11.85
C VAL A 5 -2.11 -7.02 -10.41
N VAL A 6 -2.63 -6.04 -9.67
CA VAL A 6 -3.09 -6.20 -8.29
C VAL A 6 -4.55 -5.79 -8.21
N GLN A 7 -5.36 -6.61 -7.53
CA GLN A 7 -6.75 -6.31 -7.21
C GLN A 7 -6.85 -5.78 -5.77
N TYR A 8 -7.59 -4.68 -5.57
CA TYR A 8 -7.82 -4.10 -4.25
C TYR A 8 -9.26 -3.59 -4.11
N SER A 9 -9.75 -3.53 -2.87
CA SER A 9 -11.03 -2.91 -2.51
C SER A 9 -10.78 -1.76 -1.53
N LEU A 10 -11.39 -0.60 -1.75
CA LEU A 10 -11.34 0.48 -0.77
C LEU A 10 -12.22 0.13 0.43
N ARG A 11 -11.65 0.31 1.63
CA ARG A 11 -12.37 0.13 2.89
C ARG A 11 -12.60 1.48 3.52
N ASP A 12 -13.86 1.88 3.64
CA ASP A 12 -14.22 3.08 4.39
C ASP A 12 -14.31 2.74 5.88
N TYR A 13 -13.29 3.14 6.63
CA TYR A 13 -13.22 2.95 8.08
C TYR A 13 -14.10 3.91 8.88
N ARG A 14 -14.71 4.92 8.25
CA ARG A 14 -15.65 5.88 8.89
C ARG A 14 -17.10 5.39 8.82
N SER A 15 -17.41 4.56 7.84
CA SER A 15 -18.66 3.80 7.79
C SER A 15 -18.52 2.52 8.60
N GLU A 16 -19.61 1.99 9.19
CA GLU A 16 -19.60 0.74 9.96
C GLU A 16 -19.41 -0.52 9.09
N GLY A 17 -18.35 -0.55 8.27
CA GLY A 17 -17.87 -1.76 7.63
C GLY A 17 -18.48 -2.12 6.29
N SER A 18 -19.06 -1.17 5.55
CA SER A 18 -19.39 -1.42 4.14
C SER A 18 -18.10 -1.40 3.30
N SER A 19 -17.43 -2.54 3.21
CA SER A 19 -16.35 -2.73 2.22
C SER A 19 -16.95 -2.52 0.82
N ALA A 20 -16.30 -1.70 -0.01
CA ALA A 20 -16.73 -1.54 -1.39
C ALA A 20 -16.70 -2.91 -2.09
N SER A 21 -17.84 -3.37 -2.60
CA SER A 21 -17.95 -4.65 -3.34
C SER A 21 -17.23 -4.60 -4.70
N GLU A 22 -16.79 -3.41 -5.12
CA GLU A 22 -16.07 -3.19 -6.37
C GLU A 22 -14.57 -3.46 -6.15
N LEU A 23 -14.07 -4.51 -6.80
CA LEU A 23 -12.64 -4.77 -6.91
C LEU A 23 -12.06 -3.92 -8.03
N LYS A 24 -11.04 -3.13 -7.72
CA LYS A 24 -10.29 -2.33 -8.70
C LYS A 24 -8.97 -3.02 -9.03
N GLU A 25 -8.65 -3.03 -10.31
CA GLU A 25 -7.35 -3.48 -10.81
C GLU A 25 -6.41 -2.29 -10.96
N ILE A 26 -5.17 -2.49 -10.51
CA ILE A 26 -4.08 -1.55 -10.74
C ILE A 26 -2.86 -2.30 -11.23
N THR A 27 -2.24 -1.77 -12.28
CA THR A 27 -0.93 -2.21 -12.73
C THR A 27 0.12 -1.56 -11.84
N VAL A 28 0.80 -2.37 -11.02
CA VAL A 28 1.93 -1.91 -10.24
C VAL A 28 3.21 -2.20 -11.03
N HIS A 29 4.02 -1.17 -11.21
CA HIS A 29 5.36 -1.32 -11.74
C HIS A 29 6.26 -1.87 -10.63
N ASN A 30 7.28 -2.67 -10.96
CA ASN A 30 8.25 -3.17 -9.97
C ASN A 30 9.07 -2.08 -9.23
N LYS A 31 8.78 -0.80 -9.49
CA LYS A 31 9.40 0.37 -8.86
C LYS A 31 8.47 1.07 -7.85
N THR A 32 7.37 0.43 -7.44
CA THR A 32 6.61 0.95 -6.31
C THR A 32 7.49 0.91 -5.06
N GLU A 33 7.91 2.08 -4.58
CA GLU A 33 8.77 2.24 -3.42
C GLU A 33 7.94 2.67 -2.20
N LEU A 34 8.15 2.02 -1.04
CA LEU A 34 7.64 2.50 0.24
C LEU A 34 8.71 3.34 0.92
N ILE A 35 8.37 4.60 1.18
CA ILE A 35 9.24 5.54 1.90
C ILE A 35 8.76 5.61 3.35
N PHE A 36 9.61 5.16 4.26
CA PHE A 36 9.38 5.28 5.69
C PHE A 36 10.03 6.57 6.20
N GLN A 37 9.22 7.51 6.67
CA GLN A 37 9.70 8.68 7.40
C GLN A 37 9.34 8.53 8.89
N PRO A 38 10.33 8.41 9.79
CA PRO A 38 10.05 8.38 11.22
C PRO A 38 9.46 9.73 11.65
N MET A 39 8.39 9.69 12.44
CA MET A 39 7.78 10.89 13.02
C MET A 39 8.84 11.65 13.84
N ASN A 40 9.05 12.93 13.52
CA ASN A 40 10.04 13.84 14.13
C ASN A 40 11.53 13.60 13.78
N SER A 41 11.86 12.78 12.78
CA SER A 41 13.24 12.60 12.32
C SER A 41 13.45 13.10 10.89
N LYS A 42 14.48 13.93 10.70
CA LYS A 42 14.96 14.31 9.35
C LYS A 42 15.86 13.25 8.70
N LYS A 43 16.20 12.18 9.42
CA LYS A 43 17.05 11.09 8.90
C LYS A 43 16.19 10.05 8.20
N SER A 44 16.44 9.83 6.92
CA SER A 44 15.92 8.67 6.19
C SER A 44 16.47 7.38 6.81
N MET A 45 15.60 6.43 7.16
CA MET A 45 16.01 5.11 7.60
C MET A 45 15.84 4.12 6.45
N LYS A 46 16.89 3.33 6.16
CA LYS A 46 16.82 2.28 5.14
C LYS A 46 16.23 1.02 5.77
N PHE A 47 15.12 0.55 5.23
CA PHE A 47 14.50 -0.72 5.62
C PHE A 47 14.81 -1.76 4.54
N LYS A 48 15.32 -2.93 4.94
CA LYS A 48 15.48 -4.07 4.03
C LYS A 48 14.23 -4.92 4.11
N LEU A 49 13.42 -4.91 3.05
CA LEU A 49 12.26 -5.78 2.90
C LEU A 49 12.58 -6.88 1.90
N SER A 50 12.24 -8.12 2.22
CA SER A 50 12.41 -9.28 1.33
C SER A 50 11.17 -9.53 0.48
N LYS A 51 9.96 -9.36 1.03
CA LYS A 51 8.67 -9.49 0.34
C LYS A 51 7.57 -8.76 1.12
N ILE A 52 6.60 -8.18 0.42
CA ILE A 52 5.38 -7.61 1.00
C ILE A 52 4.21 -8.51 0.57
N SER A 53 3.46 -9.05 1.52
CA SER A 53 2.29 -9.91 1.26
C SER A 53 0.96 -9.18 1.37
N SER A 54 0.88 -8.11 2.16
CA SER A 54 -0.32 -7.28 2.33
C SER A 54 0.09 -5.88 2.82
N LEU A 55 -0.68 -4.85 2.42
CA LEU A 55 -0.50 -3.46 2.83
C LEU A 55 -1.88 -2.88 3.22
N ILE A 56 -1.97 -2.29 4.42
CA ILE A 56 -3.16 -1.61 4.90
C ILE A 56 -2.78 -0.15 5.13
N LEU A 57 -3.53 0.78 4.54
CA LEU A 57 -3.35 2.23 4.68
C LEU A 57 -4.57 2.82 5.38
N SER A 58 -4.34 3.68 6.36
CA SER A 58 -5.38 4.50 7.01
C SER A 58 -5.12 5.98 6.72
N ALA A 59 -6.19 6.77 6.69
CA ALA A 59 -6.12 8.23 6.52
C ALA A 59 -5.73 8.93 7.83
#